data_AF-A0A396JCB6-F1
#
_entry.id   AF-A0A396JCB6-F1
#
_cell.length_a   1.000
_cell.length_b   1.000
_cell.length_c   1.000
_cell.angle_alpha   90.00
_cell.angle_beta   90.00
_cell.angle_gamma   90.00
#
_symmetry.space_group_name_H-M   'P 1'
#
loop_
_entity.id
_entity.type
_entity.pdbx_description
1 polymer ?
#
loop_
_entity_poly.entity_id
_entity_poly.type
_entity_poly.pdbx_seq_one_letter_code
_entity_poly.pdbx_strand_id
1 'polypeptide(L)'
;MDVIISIAAKFAEIMVAPIGRQFRYILYYKDYLKKMKTDVQKLEGIKNSVQHTVDEARRNGEEIENVVQNWMSKVDNTFAEANKLIDNEDLAIGQRSMRNFPNLCTRHQLSKKIKKMIQKISEVIVEGKFDRISYRASLQVTITPFGRGYEALHSRTSMLNEIMLALKDANIFIIGVYGMGGVGKTTLVKELAWQAENDESFSAVVMATITDSPDGIEIQGQIADALDLKFNKETKEGRARELRERITKEKSILVVLDDIWRKIELTELGVPFGNDHKGCKVVVTSRDLNLLSCEFGTQRI
;
A
#
# COMPACT_ATOMS: atom_id res chain seq x y z
N MET A 1 -67.74 -38.52 -15.92
CA MET A 1 -66.61 -37.99 -16.71
C MET A 1 -65.91 -36.82 -16.00
N ASP A 2 -66.61 -36.02 -15.19
CA ASP A 2 -66.04 -34.82 -14.54
C ASP A 2 -64.91 -35.07 -13.53
N VAL A 3 -64.92 -36.20 -12.82
CA VAL A 3 -63.87 -36.53 -11.83
C VAL A 3 -62.53 -36.83 -12.49
N ILE A 4 -62.53 -37.47 -13.67
CA ILE A 4 -61.30 -37.81 -14.40
C ILE A 4 -60.67 -36.57 -15.03
N ILE A 5 -61.50 -35.63 -15.53
CA ILE A 5 -61.05 -34.35 -16.09
C ILE A 5 -60.44 -33.46 -14.98
N SER A 6 -61.03 -33.45 -13.79
CA SER A 6 -60.53 -32.67 -12.64
C SER A 6 -59.18 -33.17 -12.12
N ILE A 7 -58.99 -34.49 -12.07
CA ILE A 7 -57.71 -35.10 -11.67
C ILE A 7 -56.64 -34.84 -12.74
N ALA A 8 -56.98 -34.98 -14.03
CA ALA A 8 -56.06 -34.69 -15.13
C ALA A 8 -55.62 -33.21 -15.16
N ALA A 9 -56.52 -32.27 -14.87
CA ALA A 9 -56.21 -30.84 -14.79
C ALA A 9 -55.25 -30.51 -13.63
N LYS A 10 -55.47 -31.10 -12.44
CA LYS A 10 -54.56 -30.93 -11.29
C LYS A 10 -53.17 -31.54 -11.55
N PHE A 11 -53.10 -32.69 -12.21
CA PHE A 11 -51.82 -33.29 -12.62
C PHE A 11 -51.11 -32.44 -13.69
N ALA A 12 -51.85 -31.85 -14.62
CA ALA A 12 -51.29 -30.93 -15.61
C ALA A 12 -50.69 -29.68 -14.95
N GLU A 13 -51.37 -29.02 -14.01
CA GLU A 13 -50.82 -27.85 -13.30
C GLU A 13 -49.57 -28.19 -12.46
N ILE A 14 -49.55 -29.34 -11.79
CA ILE A 14 -48.43 -29.79 -10.95
C ILE A 14 -47.21 -30.18 -11.80
N MET A 15 -47.41 -30.76 -12.99
CA MET A 15 -46.33 -31.16 -13.90
C MET A 15 -45.83 -29.99 -14.76
N VAL A 16 -46.71 -29.07 -15.18
CA VAL A 16 -46.36 -27.95 -16.05
C VAL A 16 -45.46 -26.93 -15.36
N ALA A 17 -45.61 -26.69 -14.05
CA ALA A 17 -44.77 -25.72 -13.33
C ALA A 17 -43.27 -26.13 -13.23
N PRO A 18 -42.90 -27.37 -12.82
CA PRO A 18 -41.51 -27.84 -12.86
C PRO A 18 -40.97 -27.98 -14.29
N ILE A 19 -41.78 -28.47 -15.23
CA ILE A 19 -41.40 -28.67 -16.63
C ILE A 19 -41.17 -27.31 -17.32
N GLY A 20 -42.05 -26.33 -17.11
CA GLY A 20 -41.90 -24.96 -17.60
C GLY A 20 -40.64 -24.26 -17.05
N ARG A 21 -40.31 -24.49 -15.77
CA ARG A 21 -39.04 -24.01 -15.18
C ARG A 21 -37.81 -24.64 -15.83
N GLN A 22 -37.87 -25.91 -16.26
CA GLN A 22 -36.78 -26.61 -16.96
C GLN A 22 -36.63 -26.12 -18.41
N PHE A 23 -37.74 -25.95 -19.14
CA PHE A 23 -37.73 -25.42 -20.51
C PHE A 23 -37.25 -23.97 -20.59
N ARG A 24 -37.44 -23.16 -19.54
CA ARG A 24 -36.92 -21.80 -19.45
C ARG A 24 -35.40 -21.73 -19.66
N TYR A 25 -34.64 -22.68 -19.14
CA TYR A 25 -33.19 -22.67 -19.35
C TYR A 25 -32.80 -22.97 -20.79
N ILE A 26 -33.59 -23.79 -21.50
CA ILE A 26 -33.34 -24.17 -22.89
C ILE A 26 -33.72 -23.02 -23.84
N LEU A 27 -34.86 -22.37 -23.61
CA LEU A 27 -35.37 -21.29 -24.47
C LEU A 27 -34.56 -19.99 -24.32
N TYR A 28 -34.19 -19.63 -23.09
CA TYR A 28 -33.46 -18.39 -22.79
C TYR A 28 -31.93 -18.54 -22.82
N TYR A 29 -31.41 -19.68 -23.29
CA TYR A 29 -29.96 -19.95 -23.36
C TYR A 29 -29.19 -18.84 -24.08
N LYS A 30 -29.67 -18.43 -25.26
CA LYS A 30 -29.05 -17.37 -26.07
C LYS A 30 -29.04 -16.02 -25.34
N ASP A 31 -30.11 -15.70 -24.63
CA ASP A 31 -30.20 -14.45 -23.87
C ASP A 31 -29.23 -14.46 -22.68
N TYR A 32 -29.12 -15.58 -21.96
CA TYR A 32 -28.14 -15.73 -20.89
C TYR A 32 -26.70 -15.60 -21.42
N LEU A 33 -26.38 -16.21 -22.55
CA LEU A 33 -25.06 -16.07 -23.15
C LEU A 33 -24.75 -14.64 -23.58
N LYS A 34 -25.69 -14.00 -24.27
CA LYS A 34 -25.53 -12.60 -24.68
C LYS A 34 -25.28 -11.73 -23.46
N LYS A 35 -26.06 -11.91 -22.40
CA LYS A 35 -25.85 -11.21 -21.12
C LYS A 35 -24.47 -11.50 -20.53
N MET A 36 -24.04 -12.76 -20.50
CA MET A 36 -22.71 -13.13 -19.98
C MET A 36 -21.59 -12.47 -20.78
N LYS A 37 -21.65 -12.46 -22.11
CA LYS A 37 -20.67 -11.78 -22.97
C LYS A 37 -20.62 -10.28 -22.65
N THR A 38 -21.77 -9.64 -22.45
CA THR A 38 -21.84 -8.23 -22.03
C THR A 38 -21.26 -8.00 -20.64
N ASP A 39 -21.58 -8.86 -19.66
CA ASP A 39 -21.05 -8.74 -18.30
C ASP A 39 -19.52 -8.95 -18.25
N VAL A 40 -18.99 -9.86 -19.07
CA VAL A 40 -17.53 -10.07 -19.26
C VAL A 40 -16.87 -8.81 -19.83
N GLN A 41 -17.41 -8.22 -20.90
CA GLN A 41 -16.88 -6.98 -21.48
C GLN A 41 -16.89 -5.83 -20.48
N LYS A 42 -17.95 -5.73 -19.66
CA LYS A 42 -18.04 -4.73 -18.61
C LYS A 42 -16.95 -4.94 -17.55
N LEU A 43 -16.75 -6.18 -17.11
CA LEU A 43 -15.70 -6.52 -16.15
C LEU A 43 -14.31 -6.20 -16.70
N GLU A 44 -14.07 -6.43 -18.00
CA GLU A 44 -12.82 -6.11 -18.68
C GLU A 44 -12.53 -4.61 -18.67
N GLY A 45 -13.54 -3.79 -18.98
CA GLY A 45 -13.42 -2.33 -18.88
C GLY A 45 -13.05 -1.87 -17.46
N ILE A 46 -13.67 -2.44 -16.42
CA ILE A 46 -13.36 -2.12 -15.03
C ILE A 46 -11.93 -2.56 -14.68
N LYS A 47 -11.53 -3.78 -15.06
CA LYS A 47 -10.17 -4.28 -14.81
C LYS A 47 -9.12 -3.35 -15.44
N ASN A 48 -9.33 -2.93 -16.69
CA ASN A 48 -8.41 -2.03 -17.38
C ASN A 48 -8.32 -0.67 -16.69
N SER A 49 -9.47 -0.12 -16.24
CA SER A 49 -9.49 1.11 -15.46
C SER A 49 -8.69 0.99 -14.16
N VAL A 50 -8.90 -0.09 -13.40
CA VAL A 50 -8.16 -0.34 -12.15
C VAL A 50 -6.67 -0.55 -12.42
N GLN A 51 -6.31 -1.25 -13.51
CA GLN A 51 -4.93 -1.44 -13.92
C GLN A 51 -4.24 -0.11 -14.22
N HIS A 52 -4.90 0.81 -14.94
CA HIS A 52 -4.34 2.13 -15.20
C HIS A 52 -4.06 2.91 -13.91
N THR A 53 -4.97 2.85 -12.93
CA THR A 53 -4.77 3.48 -11.62
C THR A 53 -3.65 2.81 -10.83
N VAL A 54 -3.53 1.48 -10.90
CA VAL A 54 -2.41 0.74 -10.30
C VAL A 54 -1.08 1.14 -10.92
N ASP A 55 -1.01 1.28 -12.24
CA ASP A 55 0.20 1.69 -12.94
C ASP A 55 0.58 3.14 -12.62
N GLU A 56 -0.41 4.02 -12.47
CA GLU A 56 -0.20 5.39 -12.01
C GLU A 56 0.34 5.44 -10.58
N ALA A 57 -0.27 4.72 -9.64
CA ALA A 57 0.19 4.63 -8.26
C ALA A 57 1.64 4.11 -8.18
N ARG A 58 1.97 3.06 -8.95
CA ARG A 58 3.35 2.55 -9.04
C ARG A 58 4.33 3.58 -9.61
N ARG A 59 3.95 4.33 -10.64
CA ARG A 59 4.78 5.45 -11.16
C ARG A 59 5.02 6.53 -10.12
N ASN A 60 4.06 6.73 -9.22
CA ASN A 60 4.15 7.67 -8.11
C ASN A 60 4.89 7.10 -6.89
N GLY A 61 5.47 5.89 -6.98
CA GLY A 61 6.21 5.25 -5.89
C GLY A 61 5.31 4.69 -4.78
N GLU A 62 4.01 4.53 -5.04
CA GLU A 62 3.05 3.98 -4.09
C GLU A 62 2.97 2.46 -4.20
N GLU A 63 2.71 1.82 -3.06
CA GLU A 63 2.40 0.40 -2.99
C GLU A 63 0.89 0.16 -3.16
N ILE A 64 0.54 -1.00 -3.70
CA ILE A 64 -0.85 -1.33 -4.03
C ILE A 64 -1.46 -2.17 -2.90
N GLU A 65 -2.67 -1.81 -2.50
CA GLU A 65 -3.42 -2.54 -1.49
C GLU A 65 -3.62 -4.01 -1.88
N ASN A 66 -3.39 -4.92 -0.93
CA ASN A 66 -3.52 -6.36 -1.15
C ASN A 66 -4.93 -6.76 -1.63
N VAL A 67 -5.96 -6.05 -1.19
CA VAL A 67 -7.35 -6.28 -1.62
C VAL A 67 -7.53 -6.06 -3.12
N VAL A 68 -6.80 -5.09 -3.70
CA VAL A 68 -6.85 -4.82 -5.15
C VAL A 68 -6.13 -5.93 -5.92
N GLN A 69 -4.95 -6.36 -5.45
CA GLN A 69 -4.21 -7.48 -6.07
C GLN A 69 -5.04 -8.77 -6.07
N ASN A 70 -5.66 -9.09 -4.94
CA ASN A 70 -6.53 -10.26 -4.80
C ASN A 70 -7.75 -10.17 -5.74
N TRP A 71 -8.35 -9.00 -5.85
CA TRP A 71 -9.46 -8.78 -6.78
C TRP A 71 -9.02 -8.97 -8.24
N MET A 72 -7.87 -8.42 -8.67
CA MET A 72 -7.36 -8.60 -10.03
C MET A 72 -7.14 -10.09 -10.36
N SER A 73 -6.57 -10.86 -9.43
CA SER A 73 -6.42 -12.31 -9.57
C SER A 73 -7.77 -13.02 -9.68
N LYS A 74 -8.77 -12.61 -8.87
CA LYS A 74 -10.14 -13.15 -8.95
C LYS A 74 -10.78 -12.85 -10.30
N VAL A 75 -10.57 -11.66 -10.86
CA VAL A 75 -11.04 -11.29 -12.20
C VAL A 75 -10.43 -12.18 -13.27
N ASP A 76 -9.11 -12.41 -13.24
CA ASP A 76 -8.41 -13.27 -14.21
C ASP A 76 -8.92 -14.70 -14.21
N ASN A 77 -9.13 -15.27 -13.02
CA ASN A 77 -9.72 -16.60 -12.87
C ASN A 77 -11.16 -16.63 -13.44
N THR A 78 -11.94 -15.57 -13.22
CA THR A 78 -13.32 -15.47 -13.71
C THR A 78 -13.36 -15.35 -15.23
N PHE A 79 -12.42 -14.62 -15.84
CA PHE A 79 -12.27 -14.57 -17.30
C PHE A 79 -11.90 -15.92 -17.89
N ALA A 80 -10.94 -16.62 -17.31
CA ALA A 80 -10.54 -17.94 -17.78
C ALA A 80 -11.71 -18.94 -17.75
N GLU A 81 -12.53 -18.91 -16.70
CA GLU A 81 -13.74 -19.75 -16.60
C GLU A 81 -14.83 -19.32 -17.61
N ALA A 82 -15.05 -18.01 -17.79
CA ALA A 82 -16.06 -17.50 -18.72
C ALA A 82 -15.70 -17.79 -20.18
N ASN A 83 -14.44 -17.58 -20.58
CA ASN A 83 -13.97 -17.86 -21.94
C ASN A 83 -14.06 -19.35 -22.28
N LYS A 84 -13.71 -20.24 -21.33
CA LYS A 84 -13.94 -21.69 -21.52
C LYS A 84 -15.40 -22.04 -21.80
N LEU A 85 -16.38 -21.32 -21.22
CA LEU A 85 -17.80 -21.56 -21.50
C LEU A 85 -18.22 -21.04 -22.87
N ILE A 86 -17.62 -19.92 -23.32
CA ILE A 86 -17.86 -19.34 -24.65
C ILE A 86 -17.25 -20.23 -25.74
N ASP A 87 -16.00 -20.66 -25.58
CA ASP A 87 -15.30 -21.50 -26.56
C ASP A 87 -15.99 -22.85 -26.76
N ASN A 88 -16.48 -23.46 -25.67
CA ASN A 88 -17.27 -24.70 -25.73
C ASN A 88 -18.57 -24.54 -26.53
N GLU A 89 -19.15 -23.34 -26.58
CA GLU A 89 -20.30 -23.05 -27.43
C GLU A 89 -19.88 -22.96 -28.91
N ASP A 90 -18.83 -22.20 -29.21
CA ASP A 90 -18.39 -21.98 -30.60
C ASP A 90 -17.94 -23.30 -31.25
N LEU A 91 -17.29 -24.19 -30.50
CA LEU A 91 -16.97 -25.56 -30.93
C LEU A 91 -18.22 -26.42 -31.19
N ALA A 92 -19.25 -26.32 -30.34
CA ALA A 92 -20.51 -27.05 -30.49
C ALA A 92 -21.35 -26.54 -31.68
N ILE A 93 -21.14 -25.29 -32.10
CA ILE A 93 -21.75 -24.72 -33.31
C ILE A 93 -20.99 -25.18 -34.55
N GLY A 94 -19.65 -25.22 -34.51
CA GLY A 94 -18.80 -25.66 -35.63
C GLY A 94 -18.89 -27.15 -35.98
N GLN A 95 -19.24 -28.02 -35.04
CA GLN A 95 -19.41 -29.46 -35.25
C GLN A 95 -20.79 -29.88 -35.81
N ARG A 96 -21.62 -28.95 -36.31
CA ARG A 96 -22.91 -29.29 -36.93
C ARG A 96 -22.75 -29.92 -38.31
N SER A 97 -22.38 -31.20 -38.34
CA SER A 97 -22.74 -32.11 -39.43
C SER A 97 -23.95 -32.97 -39.01
N MET A 98 -25.04 -32.81 -39.76
CA MET A 98 -26.18 -33.74 -39.92
C MET A 98 -26.77 -34.47 -38.70
N ARG A 99 -27.50 -33.77 -37.81
CA ARG A 99 -28.75 -34.29 -37.21
C ARG A 99 -29.49 -33.18 -36.47
N ASN A 100 -30.67 -32.84 -36.97
CA ASN A 100 -31.56 -31.84 -36.39
C ASN A 100 -32.07 -32.32 -35.03
N PHE A 101 -31.38 -31.99 -33.93
CA PHE A 101 -31.91 -31.56 -32.62
C PHE A 101 -30.71 -31.36 -31.67
N PRO A 102 -30.43 -30.15 -31.19
CA PRO A 102 -29.41 -29.96 -30.17
C PRO A 102 -29.85 -30.68 -28.89
N ASN A 103 -28.98 -31.53 -28.33
CA ASN A 103 -29.25 -32.30 -27.13
C ASN A 103 -29.77 -31.37 -26.00
N LEU A 104 -31.07 -31.40 -25.72
CA LEU A 104 -31.75 -30.45 -24.83
C LEU A 104 -31.15 -30.48 -23.42
N CYS A 105 -30.66 -31.64 -23.00
CA CYS A 105 -29.99 -31.85 -21.72
C CYS A 105 -28.65 -31.08 -21.63
N THR A 106 -27.86 -31.03 -22.71
CA THR A 106 -26.58 -30.31 -22.70
C THR A 106 -26.81 -28.80 -22.68
N ARG A 107 -27.78 -28.29 -23.45
CA ARG A 107 -28.19 -26.88 -23.39
C ARG A 107 -28.66 -26.49 -22.00
N HIS A 108 -29.48 -27.31 -21.35
CA HIS A 108 -29.93 -27.05 -19.99
C HIS A 108 -28.78 -26.96 -18.98
N GLN A 109 -27.82 -27.89 -19.04
CA GLN A 109 -26.65 -27.88 -18.17
C GLN A 109 -25.76 -26.65 -18.41
N LEU A 110 -25.53 -26.28 -19.67
CA LEU A 110 -24.78 -25.08 -20.04
C LEU A 110 -25.48 -23.82 -19.55
N SER A 111 -26.80 -23.67 -19.78
CA SER A 111 -27.58 -22.52 -19.28
C SER A 111 -27.47 -22.35 -17.77
N LYS A 112 -27.48 -23.44 -17.01
CA LYS A 112 -27.26 -23.39 -15.55
C LYS A 112 -25.86 -22.89 -15.21
N LYS A 113 -24.82 -23.36 -15.90
CA LYS A 113 -23.44 -22.89 -15.70
C LYS A 113 -23.29 -21.41 -16.05
N ILE A 114 -23.84 -20.97 -17.18
CA ILE A 114 -23.81 -19.57 -17.62
C ILE A 114 -24.54 -18.67 -16.62
N LYS A 115 -25.72 -19.07 -16.14
CA LYS A 115 -26.44 -18.30 -15.12
C LYS A 115 -25.65 -18.15 -13.82
N LYS A 116 -24.96 -19.21 -13.38
CA LYS A 116 -24.04 -19.15 -12.22
C LYS A 116 -22.85 -18.22 -12.50
N MET A 117 -22.32 -18.26 -13.72
CA MET A 117 -21.21 -17.39 -14.12
C MET A 117 -21.62 -15.90 -14.14
N ILE A 118 -22.79 -15.57 -14.69
CA ILE A 118 -23.36 -14.22 -14.64
C ILE A 118 -23.45 -13.72 -13.21
N GLN A 119 -23.92 -14.56 -12.28
CA GLN A 119 -24.01 -14.22 -10.87
C GLN A 119 -22.61 -13.94 -10.28
N LYS A 120 -21.65 -14.85 -10.52
CA LYS A 120 -20.26 -14.68 -10.09
C LYS A 120 -19.65 -13.38 -10.62
N ILE A 121 -19.81 -13.09 -11.93
CA ILE A 121 -19.30 -11.86 -12.54
C ILE A 121 -19.94 -10.63 -11.89
N SER A 122 -21.26 -10.66 -11.63
CA SER A 122 -21.93 -9.53 -10.98
C SER A 122 -21.40 -9.24 -9.58
N GLU A 123 -21.03 -10.27 -8.82
CA GLU A 123 -20.40 -10.13 -7.50
C GLU A 123 -19.00 -9.53 -7.63
N VAL A 124 -18.17 -10.03 -8.55
CA VAL A 124 -16.81 -9.48 -8.78
C VAL A 124 -16.86 -8.03 -9.25
N ILE A 125 -17.84 -7.64 -10.07
CA ILE A 125 -18.03 -6.24 -10.49
C ILE A 125 -18.31 -5.32 -9.29
N VAL A 126 -19.11 -5.78 -8.32
CA VAL A 126 -19.44 -4.99 -7.12
C VAL A 126 -18.22 -4.84 -6.22
N GLU A 127 -17.42 -5.90 -6.06
CA GLU A 127 -16.17 -5.87 -5.30
C GLU A 127 -15.08 -4.98 -5.93
N GLY A 128 -15.17 -4.71 -7.24
CA GLY A 128 -14.20 -3.88 -7.96
C GLY A 128 -14.31 -2.37 -7.72
N LYS A 129 -15.08 -1.95 -6.71
CA LYS A 129 -15.20 -0.56 -6.27
C LYS A 129 -14.34 -0.35 -5.03
N PHE A 130 -13.24 0.38 -5.20
CA PHE A 130 -12.29 0.68 -4.14
C PHE A 130 -12.30 2.17 -3.82
N ASP A 131 -12.44 2.50 -2.53
CA ASP A 131 -12.27 3.88 -2.05
C ASP A 131 -10.78 4.28 -2.00
N ARG A 132 -9.91 3.30 -1.78
CA ARG A 132 -8.45 3.45 -1.76
C ARG A 132 -7.80 2.26 -2.44
N ILE A 133 -6.90 2.52 -3.40
CA ILE A 133 -6.24 1.49 -4.22
C ILE A 133 -4.77 1.32 -3.84
N SER A 134 -4.16 2.38 -3.31
CA SER A 134 -2.73 2.44 -3.01
C SER A 134 -2.46 3.17 -1.69
N TYR A 135 -1.26 2.96 -1.19
CA TYR A 135 -0.70 3.69 -0.07
C TYR A 135 0.74 4.06 -0.37
N ARG A 136 1.17 5.22 0.15
CA ARG A 136 2.59 5.54 0.19
C ARG A 136 3.24 4.67 1.25
N ALA A 137 4.18 3.83 0.84
CA ALA A 137 5.15 3.31 1.77
C ALA A 137 5.97 4.50 2.32
N SER A 138 6.34 4.47 3.60
CA SER A 138 7.21 5.50 4.17
C SER A 138 8.45 5.65 3.30
N LEU A 139 8.87 6.89 3.04
CA LEU A 139 10.11 7.18 2.31
C LEU A 139 11.26 6.46 3.00
N GLN A 140 11.68 5.33 2.43
CA GLN A 140 12.91 4.67 2.82
C GLN A 140 14.06 5.58 2.39
N VAL A 141 15.14 5.63 3.15
CA VAL A 141 16.39 6.23 2.69
C VAL A 141 16.95 5.32 1.59
N THR A 142 16.46 5.49 0.35
CA THR A 142 16.65 4.59 -0.81
C THR A 142 18.08 4.58 -1.35
N ILE A 143 19.04 5.23 -0.70
CA ILE A 143 20.42 5.27 -1.15
C ILE A 143 21.29 4.54 -0.13
N THR A 144 21.65 3.29 -0.43
CA THR A 144 22.88 2.72 0.13
C THR A 144 24.00 3.73 -0.14
N PRO A 145 24.69 4.26 0.88
CA PRO A 145 25.81 5.19 0.66
C PRO A 145 26.97 4.54 -0.13
N PHE A 146 26.89 3.23 -0.36
CA PHE A 146 27.80 2.39 -1.12
C PHE A 146 27.56 2.47 -2.63
N GLY A 147 27.76 3.66 -3.20
CA GLY A 147 28.23 3.75 -4.58
C GLY A 147 29.70 3.29 -4.63
N ARG A 148 30.00 2.34 -5.52
CA ARG A 148 31.34 1.82 -5.90
C ARG A 148 32.53 2.62 -5.34
N GLY A 149 33.19 2.12 -4.30
CA GLY A 149 34.43 2.70 -3.73
C GLY A 149 34.42 3.00 -2.23
N TYR A 150 33.37 2.63 -1.50
CA TYR A 150 33.34 2.79 -0.04
C TYR A 150 34.23 1.77 0.66
N GLU A 151 35.29 2.23 1.33
CA GLU A 151 36.00 1.45 2.33
C GLU A 151 35.42 1.75 3.71
N ALA A 152 34.78 0.74 4.32
CA ALA A 152 34.35 0.80 5.71
C ALA A 152 35.58 0.93 6.61
N LEU A 153 35.92 2.15 7.00
CA LEU A 153 37.01 2.37 7.95
C LEU A 153 36.60 1.79 9.31
N HIS A 154 37.41 0.89 9.86
CA HIS A 154 37.18 0.25 11.16
C HIS A 154 36.77 1.22 12.28
N SER A 155 37.33 2.44 12.28
CA SER A 155 36.98 3.50 13.23
C SER A 155 35.54 3.98 13.13
N ARG A 156 34.98 4.09 11.91
CA ARG A 156 33.58 4.48 11.70
C ARG A 156 32.63 3.39 12.13
N THR A 157 32.94 2.14 11.81
CA THR A 157 32.14 0.98 12.26
C THR A 157 32.09 0.90 13.80
N SER A 158 33.20 1.20 14.48
CA SER A 158 33.20 1.29 15.95
C SER A 158 32.28 2.40 16.46
N MET A 159 32.41 3.62 15.90
CA MET A 159 31.56 4.75 16.31
C MET A 159 30.08 4.51 16.03
N LEU A 160 29.72 3.90 14.88
CA LEU A 160 28.33 3.52 14.60
C LEU A 160 27.77 2.59 15.66
N ASN A 161 28.52 1.54 16.00
CA ASN A 161 28.10 0.58 17.02
C ASN A 161 27.93 1.26 18.39
N GLU A 162 28.82 2.17 18.76
CA GLU A 162 28.70 2.94 19.99
C GLU A 162 27.45 3.83 20.01
N ILE A 163 27.14 4.51 18.90
CA ILE A 163 25.94 5.33 18.78
C ILE A 163 24.69 4.45 18.84
N MET A 164 24.65 3.32 18.12
CA MET A 164 23.52 2.39 18.18
C MET A 164 23.30 1.80 19.57
N LEU A 165 24.38 1.49 20.30
CA LEU A 165 24.28 1.03 21.70
C LEU A 165 23.73 2.13 22.61
N ALA A 166 24.18 3.38 22.42
CA ALA A 166 23.66 4.52 23.17
C ALA A 166 22.18 4.79 22.89
N LEU A 167 21.74 4.64 21.64
CA LEU A 167 20.34 4.82 21.23
C LEU A 167 19.39 3.78 21.88
N LYS A 168 19.91 2.62 22.29
CA LYS A 168 19.14 1.59 23.03
C LYS A 168 18.94 1.93 24.50
N ASP A 169 19.72 2.84 25.07
CA ASP A 169 19.56 3.27 26.46
C ASP A 169 18.26 4.08 26.61
N ALA A 170 17.42 3.69 27.56
CA ALA A 170 16.14 4.36 27.82
C ALA A 170 16.30 5.80 28.34
N ASN A 171 17.46 6.16 28.89
CA ASN A 171 17.73 7.46 29.49
C ASN A 171 18.45 8.43 28.56
N ILE A 172 18.95 7.95 27.41
CA ILE A 172 19.64 8.77 26.40
C ILE A 172 18.66 9.09 25.28
N PHE A 173 18.31 10.36 25.11
CA PHE A 173 17.41 10.87 24.08
C PHE A 173 18.14 11.68 23.02
N ILE A 174 19.24 12.34 23.38
CA ILE A 174 19.98 13.22 22.45
C ILE A 174 21.47 12.85 22.48
N ILE A 175 22.01 12.51 21.32
CA ILE A 175 23.42 12.17 21.11
C ILE A 175 24.03 13.21 20.16
N GLY A 176 25.17 13.78 20.56
CA GLY A 176 25.98 14.65 19.72
C GLY A 176 27.07 13.86 18.98
N VAL A 177 27.36 14.23 17.75
CA VAL A 177 28.53 13.75 16.99
C VAL A 177 29.37 14.96 16.61
N TYR A 178 30.53 15.07 17.23
CA TYR A 178 31.45 16.20 17.03
C TYR A 178 32.64 15.82 16.16
N GLY A 179 33.19 16.80 15.43
CA GLY A 179 34.46 16.65 14.74
C GLY A 179 34.71 17.72 13.68
N MET A 180 35.94 17.80 13.19
CA MET A 180 36.34 18.78 12.18
C MET A 180 35.59 18.60 10.85
N GLY A 181 35.62 19.59 9.96
CA GLY A 181 35.10 19.45 8.60
C GLY A 181 35.86 18.35 7.83
N GLY A 182 35.15 17.62 6.96
CA GLY A 182 35.77 16.60 6.09
C GLY A 182 36.06 15.24 6.74
N VAL A 183 35.86 15.07 8.06
CA VAL A 183 36.12 13.80 8.77
C VAL A 183 35.08 12.69 8.49
N GLY A 184 33.96 13.04 7.86
CA GLY A 184 32.91 12.09 7.47
C GLY A 184 31.74 11.95 8.46
N LYS A 185 31.42 12.97 9.27
CA LYS A 185 30.26 12.96 10.18
C LYS A 185 28.92 12.73 9.45
N THR A 186 28.68 13.48 8.38
CA THR A 186 27.50 13.30 7.51
C THR A 186 27.42 11.87 6.96
N THR A 187 28.57 11.29 6.59
CA THR A 187 28.63 9.90 6.14
C THR A 187 28.26 8.94 7.27
N LEU A 188 28.78 9.15 8.47
CA LEU A 188 28.47 8.36 9.65
C LEU A 188 26.97 8.37 9.97
N VAL A 189 26.34 9.53 10.04
CA VAL A 189 24.90 9.59 10.40
C VAL A 189 23.98 9.12 9.28
N LYS A 190 24.40 9.20 8.01
CA LYS A 190 23.70 8.56 6.90
C LYS A 190 23.74 7.04 7.00
N GLU A 191 24.90 6.48 7.36
CA GLU A 191 25.09 5.05 7.56
C GLU A 191 24.29 4.56 8.79
N LEU A 192 24.26 5.35 9.86
CA LEU A 192 23.41 5.11 11.03
C LEU A 192 21.93 5.10 10.67
N ALA A 193 21.44 6.10 9.92
CA ALA A 193 20.04 6.18 9.51
C ALA A 193 19.65 4.98 8.65
N TRP A 194 20.48 4.66 7.66
CA TRP A 194 20.28 3.49 6.79
C TRP A 194 20.25 2.18 7.59
N GLN A 195 21.18 1.98 8.52
CA GLN A 195 21.20 0.77 9.35
C GLN A 195 19.99 0.70 10.29
N ALA A 196 19.62 1.83 10.91
CA ALA A 196 18.46 1.89 11.79
C ALA A 196 17.14 1.55 11.09
N GLU A 197 16.99 1.93 9.81
CA GLU A 197 15.85 1.54 8.97
C GLU A 197 15.87 0.04 8.62
N ASN A 198 17.00 -0.47 8.13
CA ASN A 198 17.10 -1.87 7.68
C ASN A 198 17.01 -2.88 8.83
N ASP A 199 17.55 -2.53 10.00
CA ASP A 199 17.45 -3.35 11.20
C ASP A 199 16.08 -3.20 11.89
N GLU A 200 15.16 -2.40 11.33
CA GLU A 200 13.85 -2.04 11.91
C GLU A 200 13.97 -1.61 13.39
N SER A 201 15.07 -0.92 13.73
CA SER A 201 15.37 -0.51 15.11
C SER A 201 14.42 0.58 15.60
N PHE A 202 13.83 1.34 14.67
CA PHE A 202 12.85 2.38 14.91
C PHE A 202 11.67 2.22 13.96
N SER A 203 10.47 2.62 14.38
CA SER A 203 9.28 2.63 13.51
C SER A 203 9.39 3.66 12.38
N ALA A 204 10.14 4.74 12.62
CA ALA A 204 10.50 5.72 11.61
C ALA A 204 11.93 6.23 11.83
N VAL A 205 12.60 6.58 10.74
CA VAL A 205 13.90 7.27 10.78
C VAL A 205 13.77 8.49 9.86
N VAL A 206 14.22 9.65 10.35
CA VAL A 206 14.14 10.90 9.61
C VAL A 206 15.47 11.62 9.69
N MET A 207 15.89 12.25 8.59
CA MET A 207 17.12 13.02 8.54
C MET A 207 16.85 14.39 7.92
N ALA A 208 17.27 15.44 8.61
CA ALA A 208 17.25 16.81 8.12
C ALA A 208 18.68 17.36 8.08
N THR A 209 19.06 17.96 6.95
CA THR A 209 20.34 18.65 6.81
C THR A 209 20.14 20.12 7.14
N ILE A 210 21.00 20.65 8.01
CA ILE A 210 20.94 22.01 8.52
C ILE A 210 21.96 22.86 7.77
N THR A 211 21.50 23.96 7.20
CA THR A 211 22.36 24.95 6.53
C THR A 211 23.00 25.90 7.56
N ASP A 212 23.95 26.70 7.12
CA ASP A 212 24.59 27.75 7.95
C ASP A 212 23.61 28.84 8.44
N SER A 213 22.49 28.96 7.74
CA SER A 213 21.38 29.88 7.98
C SER A 213 20.09 29.07 8.23
N PRO A 214 19.96 28.44 9.41
CA PRO A 214 18.89 27.49 9.68
C PRO A 214 17.52 28.16 9.63
N ASP A 215 16.69 27.76 8.65
CA ASP A 215 15.27 28.11 8.60
C ASP A 215 14.45 26.97 9.21
N GLY A 216 13.77 27.25 10.33
CA GLY A 216 12.91 26.28 10.98
C GLY A 216 11.80 25.75 10.08
N ILE A 217 11.31 26.55 9.12
CA ILE A 217 10.28 26.16 8.16
C ILE A 217 10.83 25.11 7.18
N GLU A 218 12.07 25.29 6.72
CA GLU A 218 12.75 24.34 5.83
C GLU A 218 13.03 23.02 6.55
N ILE A 219 13.54 23.08 7.79
CA ILE A 219 13.81 21.90 8.61
C ILE A 219 12.52 21.12 8.89
N GLN A 220 11.44 21.83 9.28
CA GLN A 220 10.13 21.21 9.46
C GLN A 220 9.61 20.57 8.17
N GLY A 221 9.88 21.19 7.02
CA GLY A 221 9.58 20.61 5.69
C GLY A 221 10.29 19.29 5.48
N GLN A 222 11.62 19.25 5.65
CA GLN A 222 12.42 18.01 5.48
C GLN A 222 11.92 16.87 6.38
N ILE A 223 11.63 17.16 7.65
CA ILE A 223 11.13 16.13 8.59
C ILE A 223 9.71 15.70 8.21
N ALA A 224 8.85 16.63 7.80
CA ALA A 224 7.48 16.31 7.40
C ALA A 224 7.43 15.47 6.13
N ASP A 225 8.25 15.78 5.14
CA ASP A 225 8.37 15.00 3.92
C ASP A 225 8.78 13.56 4.26
N ALA A 226 9.78 13.36 5.12
CA ALA A 226 10.20 12.03 5.57
C ALA A 226 9.09 11.26 6.31
N LEU A 227 8.15 11.95 6.97
CA LEU A 227 7.01 11.36 7.68
C LEU A 227 5.71 11.27 6.87
N ASP A 228 5.75 11.64 5.59
CA ASP A 228 4.60 11.83 4.68
C ASP A 228 3.51 12.72 5.32
N LEU A 229 3.93 13.76 6.05
CA LEU A 229 3.06 14.75 6.67
C LEU A 229 2.86 15.95 5.75
N LYS A 230 1.60 16.24 5.43
CA LYS A 230 1.22 17.52 4.82
C LYS A 230 0.77 18.50 5.89
N PHE A 231 1.40 19.66 5.94
CA PHE A 231 1.00 20.72 6.86
C PHE A 231 -0.29 21.40 6.40
N ASN A 232 -1.19 21.68 7.33
CA ASN A 232 -2.35 22.56 7.10
C ASN A 232 -2.09 23.99 7.58
N LYS A 233 -1.03 24.21 8.35
CA LYS A 233 -0.61 25.51 8.87
C LYS A 233 0.65 25.98 8.16
N GLU A 234 0.72 27.29 7.89
CA GLU A 234 1.89 27.90 7.25
C GLU A 234 2.87 28.50 8.27
N THR A 235 2.39 28.88 9.46
CA THR A 235 3.23 29.47 10.51
C THR A 235 4.18 28.42 11.11
N LYS A 236 5.39 28.85 11.50
CA LYS A 236 6.41 27.99 12.11
C LYS A 236 5.87 27.24 13.33
N GLU A 237 5.13 27.91 14.21
CA GLU A 237 4.55 27.32 15.42
C GLU A 237 3.40 26.35 15.09
N GLY A 238 2.60 26.68 14.07
CA GLY A 238 1.52 25.83 13.59
C GLY A 238 2.05 24.50 13.04
N ARG A 239 3.10 24.60 12.22
CA ARG A 239 3.82 23.44 11.67
C ARG A 239 4.50 22.63 12.76
N ALA A 240 5.19 23.27 13.72
CA ALA A 240 5.80 22.60 14.86
C ALA A 240 4.81 21.72 15.63
N ARG A 241 3.60 22.25 15.88
CA ARG A 241 2.54 21.51 16.60
C ARG A 241 2.05 20.30 15.80
N GLU A 242 1.78 20.47 14.51
CA GLU A 242 1.37 19.35 13.64
C GLU A 242 2.46 18.28 13.53
N LEU A 243 3.73 18.71 13.46
CA LEU A 243 4.87 17.80 13.43
C LEU A 243 4.98 17.01 14.73
N ARG A 244 4.85 17.67 15.88
CA ARG A 244 4.88 17.02 17.20
C ARG A 244 3.76 15.98 17.34
N GLU A 245 2.55 16.32 16.90
CA GLU A 245 1.40 15.41 16.89
C GLU A 245 1.65 14.19 15.99
N ARG A 246 2.28 14.38 14.82
CA ARG A 246 2.65 13.29 13.90
C ARG A 246 3.74 12.39 14.48
N ILE A 247 4.79 12.97 15.06
CA ILE A 247 5.92 12.24 15.64
C ILE A 247 5.46 11.40 16.84
N THR A 248 4.60 11.95 17.70
CA THR A 248 4.11 11.25 18.91
C THR A 248 3.24 10.01 18.61
N LYS A 249 2.74 9.88 17.37
CA LYS A 249 2.01 8.68 16.94
C LYS A 249 2.94 7.50 16.62
N GLU A 250 4.22 7.77 16.36
CA GLU A 250 5.21 6.71 16.16
C GLU A 250 5.53 6.03 17.49
N LYS A 251 5.69 4.70 17.47
CA LYS A 251 6.10 3.96 18.68
C LYS A 251 7.54 4.32 19.06
N SER A 252 8.42 4.38 18.06
CA SER A 252 9.80 4.83 18.20
C SER A 252 10.25 5.51 16.92
N ILE A 253 11.05 6.57 17.06
CA ILE A 253 11.55 7.35 15.94
C ILE A 253 12.96 7.85 16.20
N LEU A 254 13.81 7.80 15.18
CA LEU A 254 15.14 8.41 15.17
C LEU A 254 15.13 9.67 14.30
N VAL A 255 15.45 10.82 14.89
CA VAL A 255 15.60 12.10 14.20
C VAL A 255 17.08 12.46 14.11
N VAL A 256 17.60 12.54 12.89
CA VAL A 256 18.98 12.97 12.62
C VAL A 256 18.98 14.42 12.15
N LEU A 257 19.66 15.30 12.88
CA LEU A 257 19.90 16.70 12.51
C LEU A 257 21.38 16.86 12.13
N ASP A 258 21.66 16.91 10.83
CA ASP A 258 23.04 16.93 10.32
C ASP A 258 23.56 18.35 10.11
N ASP A 259 24.80 18.58 10.53
CA ASP A 259 25.61 19.80 10.38
C ASP A 259 24.95 21.03 11.03
N ILE A 260 24.64 20.97 12.34
CA ILE A 260 24.15 22.16 13.06
C ILE A 260 25.26 23.20 13.22
N TRP A 261 24.95 24.45 12.86
CA TRP A 261 25.85 25.59 12.94
C TRP A 261 25.54 26.56 14.10
N ARG A 262 24.31 26.52 14.61
CA ARG A 262 23.80 27.41 15.69
C ARG A 262 22.78 26.66 16.55
N LYS A 263 22.42 27.25 17.69
CA LYS A 263 21.40 26.70 18.58
C LYS A 263 20.05 26.58 17.85
N ILE A 264 19.44 25.41 17.97
CA ILE A 264 18.08 25.15 17.47
C ILE A 264 17.28 24.53 18.61
N GLU A 265 16.13 25.11 18.92
CA GLU A 265 15.22 24.59 19.94
C GLU A 265 14.37 23.46 19.32
N LEU A 266 14.59 22.21 19.74
CA LEU A 266 13.81 21.06 19.25
C LEU A 266 12.30 21.26 19.45
N THR A 267 11.91 21.90 20.55
CA THR A 267 10.52 22.27 20.84
C THR A 267 9.94 23.21 19.79
N GLU A 268 10.72 24.19 19.30
CA GLU A 268 10.30 25.10 18.23
C GLU A 268 10.21 24.40 16.87
N LEU A 269 11.04 23.38 16.64
CA LEU A 269 10.90 22.53 15.45
C LEU A 269 9.67 21.62 15.54
N GLY A 270 9.21 21.29 16.75
CA GLY A 270 8.15 20.32 16.97
C GLY A 270 8.65 18.89 17.20
N VAL A 271 9.94 18.72 17.53
CA VAL A 271 10.54 17.42 17.84
C VAL A 271 10.47 17.17 19.34
N PRO A 272 9.65 16.20 19.81
CA PRO A 272 9.59 15.83 21.23
C PRO A 272 10.84 15.03 21.65
N PHE A 273 11.19 15.07 22.92
CA PHE A 273 12.27 14.25 23.48
C PHE A 273 12.04 13.99 24.97
N GLY A 274 12.76 13.02 25.55
CA GLY A 274 12.65 12.71 26.97
C GLY A 274 11.26 12.20 27.38
N ASN A 275 10.67 12.82 28.39
CA ASN A 275 9.35 12.43 28.90
C ASN A 275 8.20 12.75 27.94
N ASP A 276 8.39 13.68 27.01
CA ASP A 276 7.38 14.02 26.01
C ASP A 276 7.15 12.87 25.02
N HIS A 277 8.21 12.13 24.69
CA HIS A 277 8.13 10.91 23.91
C HIS A 277 9.38 10.05 24.13
N LYS A 278 9.28 9.03 25.00
CA LYS A 278 10.41 8.16 25.35
C LYS A 278 11.00 7.36 24.17
N GLY A 279 10.20 7.17 23.12
CA GLY A 279 10.59 6.49 21.88
C GLY A 279 11.26 7.40 20.86
N CYS A 280 11.27 8.72 21.06
CA CYS A 280 11.96 9.66 20.19
C CYS A 280 13.42 9.80 20.62
N LYS A 281 14.33 9.52 19.69
CA LYS A 281 15.77 9.69 19.85
C LYS A 281 16.28 10.68 18.81
N VAL A 282 17.21 11.53 19.19
CA VAL A 282 17.78 12.58 18.34
C VAL A 282 19.29 12.40 18.26
N VAL A 283 19.82 12.40 17.05
CA VAL A 283 21.27 12.43 16.78
C VAL A 283 21.58 13.72 16.07
N VAL A 284 22.58 14.45 16.55
CA VAL A 284 22.91 15.78 16.05
C VAL A 284 24.39 15.81 15.70
N THR A 285 24.75 16.31 14.52
CA THR A 285 26.17 16.48 14.16
C THR A 285 26.57 17.95 14.15
N SER A 286 27.76 18.26 14.65
CA SER A 286 28.30 19.62 14.59
C SER A 286 29.82 19.66 14.48
N ARG A 287 30.34 20.81 14.04
CA ARG A 287 31.76 21.16 14.11
C ARG A 287 32.12 21.93 15.37
N ASP A 288 31.13 22.28 16.19
CA ASP A 288 31.31 23.01 17.45
C ASP A 288 30.91 22.12 18.63
N LEU A 289 31.88 21.80 19.48
CA LEU A 289 31.65 20.96 20.66
C LEU A 289 30.86 21.72 21.74
N ASN A 290 31.06 23.03 21.85
CA ASN A 290 30.36 23.85 22.83
C ASN A 290 28.87 23.94 22.49
N LEU A 291 28.54 24.01 21.19
CA LEU A 291 27.16 24.00 20.72
C LEU A 291 26.44 22.70 21.14
N LEU A 292 27.09 21.54 20.98
CA LEU A 292 26.50 20.25 21.38
C LEU A 292 26.39 20.06 22.89
N SER A 293 27.45 20.39 23.63
CA SER A 293 27.56 20.13 25.07
C SER A 293 26.81 21.15 25.94
N CYS A 294 26.90 22.44 25.61
CA CYS A 294 26.38 23.52 26.45
C CYS A 294 25.01 24.01 26.02
N GLU A 295 24.70 24.01 24.71
CA GLU A 295 23.51 24.66 24.19
C GLU A 295 22.39 23.69 23.78
N PHE A 296 22.76 22.52 23.25
CA PHE A 296 21.79 21.51 22.78
C PHE A 296 21.40 20.47 23.84
N GLY A 297 22.13 20.41 24.96
CA GLY A 297 21.84 19.49 26.07
C GLY A 297 22.04 18.02 25.71
N THR A 298 23.03 17.71 24.85
CA THR A 298 23.37 16.33 24.50
C THR A 298 23.77 15.54 25.75
N GLN A 299 23.24 14.31 25.87
CA GLN A 299 23.51 13.45 27.03
C GLN A 299 24.72 12.54 26.80
N ARG A 300 25.13 12.39 25.54
CA ARG A 300 26.33 11.69 25.11
C ARG A 300 26.90 12.39 23.87
N ILE A 301 28.23 12.48 23.80
CA ILE A 301 29.01 13.02 22.68
C ILE A 301 30.04 11.98 22.27
#